data_AF-K3WSD3-F1
#
_entry.id   AF-K3WSD3-F1
#
_cell.length_a   1.000
_cell.length_b   1.000
_cell.length_c   1.000
_cell.angle_alpha   90.00
_cell.angle_beta   90.00
_cell.angle_gamma   90.00
#
_symmetry.space_group_name_H-M   'P 1'
#
loop_
_entity.id
_entity.type
_entity.pdbx_description
1 polymer ?
#
loop_
_entity_poly.entity_id
_entity_poly.type
_entity_poly.pdbx_seq_one_letter_code
_entity_poly.pdbx_strand_id
1 'polypeptide(L)'
;MGDYGQYVVPTADTMINFKVGQPAPSMLPLDKIRECAALKFEETDPMFLQYGHIKGYPKFRHTLAEFLTKGYKAPVDPEKLFITNGVTGGIALVCSLFAQAGDLVFMEEPSYFLALSIMKDFKINVRQIRMEEDGIDVVELERLLELGIVPKMLYTIPTCHNPTGRTLSAEKRKKIVELSVKYNFMVVADEVYQLLSFPHITPPPPMFTFDTHGTVLALGSFSKILAPALRLGWIQGSPKLLNVIVNSGQLDSSGGISPVISGIVHAAITSGKQQEHLDFAVQTLWQRADALMKELKKHLPEGVTFEVPNGGYFVLVRLPENMSAAELLPIAEKHKVMYLPGSSFSESMKNYLRLSFSWYDYHDLELGARRLSDAIKEYQGIVAARQAATPAATGAAALASSNALRVAVHGAAGRLGSLIVSELQQTTDKSVEFAGAFDLRKNVVPAAGSYDVIVDVTLPEGTKALISWILAQDKATFKNGKYPSLVVGTTGSLPTTSIEEYSKHAAVVLKSNFSVGVPLVCDLVKAAAFKLPAEGWNVEVSEIHHTKKLDAPSGTAKTIVKSLVATGAACTGATGSVPTQSLRLGDEIGQHTVYFAGPGERIEIKHQATRREVFAIGAVRSAKQATNLAAGIHY
;
A
#
# COMPACT_ATOMS: atom_id res chain seq x y z
N MET A 1 4.58 -12.71 -25.58
CA MET A 1 4.23 -11.44 -24.92
C MET A 1 4.73 -10.35 -25.85
N GLY A 2 3.95 -9.31 -26.15
CA GLY A 2 4.55 -8.12 -26.74
C GLY A 2 5.45 -7.44 -25.71
N ASP A 3 6.40 -6.63 -26.14
CA ASP A 3 7.44 -6.00 -25.30
C ASP A 3 6.91 -4.96 -24.27
N TYR A 4 5.58 -4.81 -24.11
CA TYR A 4 4.96 -3.63 -23.48
C TYR A 4 3.96 -3.91 -22.33
N GLY A 5 3.59 -5.17 -22.07
CA GLY A 5 2.50 -5.49 -21.13
C GLY A 5 2.94 -5.59 -19.66
N GLN A 6 2.17 -4.99 -18.73
CA GLN A 6 2.40 -5.14 -17.28
C GLN A 6 2.09 -6.55 -16.76
N TYR A 7 1.15 -7.26 -17.39
CA TYR A 7 0.69 -8.58 -16.98
C TYR A 7 0.52 -9.50 -18.19
N VAL A 8 0.79 -10.79 -18.02
CA VAL A 8 0.32 -11.83 -18.96
C VAL A 8 -1.13 -12.13 -18.60
N VAL A 9 -2.06 -11.80 -19.50
CA VAL A 9 -3.46 -12.18 -19.34
C VAL A 9 -3.73 -13.41 -20.20
N PRO A 10 -4.15 -14.54 -19.60
CA PRO A 10 -4.40 -15.78 -20.34
C PRO A 10 -5.62 -15.64 -21.25
N THR A 11 -5.63 -16.43 -22.32
CA THR A 11 -6.80 -16.62 -23.19
C THR A 11 -7.87 -17.44 -22.46
N ALA A 12 -9.14 -17.25 -22.86
CA ALA A 12 -10.29 -17.81 -22.15
C ALA A 12 -10.36 -19.35 -22.12
N ASP A 13 -9.83 -20.02 -23.14
CA ASP A 13 -9.68 -21.47 -23.22
C ASP A 13 -8.74 -22.02 -22.14
N THR A 14 -7.71 -21.25 -21.80
CA THR A 14 -6.76 -21.56 -20.73
C THR A 14 -7.31 -21.17 -19.37
N MET A 15 -7.72 -19.92 -19.20
CA MET A 15 -8.12 -19.35 -17.90
C MET A 15 -8.86 -18.02 -18.09
N ILE A 16 -9.99 -17.83 -17.41
CA ILE A 16 -10.64 -16.52 -17.30
C ILE A 16 -10.09 -15.78 -16.08
N ASN A 17 -9.38 -14.68 -16.30
CA ASN A 17 -8.76 -13.91 -15.22
C ASN A 17 -9.50 -12.58 -14.93
N PHE A 18 -10.49 -12.61 -14.03
CA PHE A 18 -11.23 -11.43 -13.62
C PHE A 18 -10.43 -10.45 -12.72
N LYS A 19 -9.16 -10.72 -12.38
CA LYS A 19 -8.33 -9.80 -11.57
C LYS A 19 -7.97 -8.51 -12.31
N VAL A 20 -7.95 -8.57 -13.65
CA VAL A 20 -7.34 -7.57 -14.52
C VAL A 20 -8.22 -6.32 -14.64
N GLY A 21 -7.81 -5.22 -13.98
CA GLY A 21 -8.54 -3.94 -13.98
C GLY A 21 -8.09 -2.94 -15.06
N GLN A 22 -7.69 -3.41 -16.24
CA GLN A 22 -7.19 -2.59 -17.35
C GLN A 22 -7.99 -2.89 -18.64
N PRO A 23 -8.07 -1.94 -19.59
CA PRO A 23 -8.78 -2.17 -20.85
C PRO A 23 -8.11 -3.27 -21.67
N ALA A 24 -8.91 -4.03 -22.41
CA ALA A 24 -8.44 -5.04 -23.35
C ALA A 24 -7.69 -4.41 -24.53
N PRO A 25 -6.81 -5.17 -25.24
CA PRO A 25 -6.18 -4.70 -26.47
C PRO A 25 -7.19 -4.24 -27.53
N SER A 26 -8.34 -4.91 -27.65
CA SER A 26 -9.44 -4.54 -28.56
C SER A 26 -10.10 -3.21 -28.23
N MET A 27 -9.87 -2.67 -27.03
CA MET A 27 -10.35 -1.35 -26.61
C MET A 27 -9.27 -0.27 -26.73
N LEU A 28 -8.06 -0.58 -27.20
CA LEU A 28 -7.01 0.43 -27.34
C LEU A 28 -7.08 1.08 -28.73
N PRO A 29 -7.33 2.39 -28.84
CA PRO A 29 -7.57 3.04 -30.13
C PRO A 29 -6.25 3.45 -30.80
N LEU A 30 -5.38 2.47 -31.08
CA LEU A 30 -4.04 2.70 -31.60
C LEU A 30 -4.04 3.52 -32.90
N ASP A 31 -4.93 3.20 -33.84
CA ASP A 31 -5.00 3.89 -35.13
C ASP A 31 -5.49 5.34 -34.96
N LYS A 32 -6.52 5.58 -34.13
CA LYS A 32 -6.98 6.94 -33.83
C LYS A 32 -5.88 7.78 -33.19
N ILE A 33 -5.10 7.19 -32.28
CA ILE A 33 -3.96 7.87 -31.64
C ILE A 33 -2.83 8.12 -32.65
N ARG A 34 -2.55 7.17 -33.55
CA ARG A 34 -1.55 7.34 -34.62
C ARG A 34 -1.91 8.52 -35.51
N GLU A 35 -3.16 8.62 -35.93
CA GLU A 35 -3.65 9.73 -36.74
C GLU A 35 -3.59 11.07 -36.00
N CYS A 36 -4.00 11.11 -34.73
CA CYS A 36 -3.94 12.33 -33.92
C CYS A 36 -2.48 12.76 -33.64
N ALA A 37 -1.58 11.79 -33.50
CA ALA A 37 -0.16 12.06 -33.39
C ALA A 37 0.38 12.66 -34.69
N ALA A 38 0.11 12.02 -35.83
CA ALA A 38 0.50 12.54 -37.14
C ALA A 38 0.01 13.99 -37.33
N LEU A 39 -1.29 14.23 -37.08
CA LEU A 39 -1.88 15.58 -37.13
C LEU A 39 -1.18 16.55 -36.17
N LYS A 40 -0.86 16.14 -34.94
CA LYS A 40 -0.17 17.03 -34.00
C LYS A 40 1.27 17.33 -34.43
N PHE A 41 1.94 16.39 -35.09
CA PHE A 41 3.30 16.55 -35.60
C PHE A 41 3.38 17.30 -36.94
N GLU A 42 2.25 17.69 -37.54
CA GLU A 42 2.20 18.70 -38.62
C GLU A 42 2.43 20.13 -38.10
N GLU A 43 2.51 20.32 -36.78
CA GLU A 43 2.85 21.61 -36.15
C GLU A 43 4.19 22.15 -36.68
N THR A 44 4.18 23.42 -37.10
CA THR A 44 5.38 24.07 -37.64
C THR A 44 6.14 24.88 -36.60
N ASP A 45 5.52 25.17 -35.45
CA ASP A 45 6.17 25.84 -34.33
C ASP A 45 7.01 24.84 -33.50
N PRO A 46 8.36 24.92 -33.53
CA PRO A 46 9.23 24.03 -32.77
C PRO A 46 9.05 24.18 -31.24
N MET A 47 8.41 25.24 -30.74
CA MET A 47 8.10 25.41 -29.32
C MET A 47 7.15 24.35 -28.78
N PHE A 48 6.49 23.58 -29.63
CA PHE A 48 5.79 22.37 -29.21
C PHE A 48 6.69 21.37 -28.44
N LEU A 49 7.99 21.32 -28.74
CA LEU A 49 8.94 20.40 -28.10
C LEU A 49 9.67 21.01 -26.89
N GLN A 50 9.36 22.26 -26.50
CA GLN A 50 9.95 22.93 -25.35
C GLN A 50 9.26 22.52 -24.04
N TYR A 51 9.86 22.87 -22.90
CA TYR A 51 9.20 22.84 -21.59
C TYR A 51 7.79 23.45 -21.66
N GLY A 52 6.83 22.74 -21.06
CA GLY A 52 5.42 23.10 -21.13
C GLY A 52 5.05 24.24 -20.18
N HIS A 53 3.89 24.85 -20.42
CA HIS A 53 3.26 25.76 -19.45
C HIS A 53 2.93 25.02 -18.15
N ILE A 54 3.24 25.58 -16.97
CA ILE A 54 3.18 24.90 -15.66
C ILE A 54 1.83 24.18 -15.42
N LYS A 55 0.69 24.85 -15.64
CA LYS A 55 -0.65 24.23 -15.50
C LYS A 55 -0.95 23.11 -16.52
N GLY A 56 -0.15 23.00 -17.56
CA GLY A 56 -0.38 22.19 -18.76
C GLY A 56 -0.69 23.04 -20.00
N TYR A 57 -0.54 22.41 -21.16
CA TYR A 57 -0.70 23.03 -22.48
C TYR A 57 -2.02 23.83 -22.57
N PRO A 58 -2.00 25.17 -22.75
CA PRO A 58 -3.19 26.01 -22.61
C PRO A 58 -4.34 25.66 -23.54
N LYS A 59 -4.08 25.40 -24.84
CA LYS A 59 -5.16 25.02 -25.78
C LYS A 59 -5.78 23.68 -25.38
N PHE A 60 -4.97 22.74 -24.89
CA PHE A 60 -5.48 21.48 -24.38
C PHE A 60 -6.40 21.68 -23.16
N ARG A 61 -6.00 22.52 -22.19
CA ARG A 61 -6.86 22.80 -21.01
C ARG A 61 -8.23 23.35 -21.41
N HIS A 62 -8.30 24.24 -22.39
CA HIS A 62 -9.58 24.75 -22.92
C HIS A 62 -10.42 23.63 -23.54
N THR A 63 -9.84 22.85 -24.45
CA THR A 63 -10.58 21.74 -25.09
C THR A 63 -10.96 20.63 -24.12
N LEU A 64 -10.14 20.39 -23.09
CA LEU A 64 -10.45 19.46 -22.01
C LEU A 64 -11.63 19.99 -21.19
N ALA A 65 -11.64 21.27 -20.84
CA ALA A 65 -12.75 21.88 -20.11
C ALA A 65 -14.07 21.78 -20.88
N GLU A 66 -14.07 21.98 -22.19
CA GLU A 66 -15.25 21.79 -23.05
C GLU A 66 -15.74 20.34 -23.06
N PHE A 67 -14.81 19.39 -23.27
CA PHE A 67 -15.11 17.95 -23.23
C PHE A 67 -15.70 17.52 -21.89
N LEU A 68 -15.08 17.95 -20.79
CA LEU A 68 -15.55 17.65 -19.43
C LEU A 68 -16.86 18.35 -19.12
N THR A 69 -17.09 19.57 -19.60
CA THR A 69 -18.36 20.28 -19.40
C THR A 69 -19.54 19.49 -19.96
N LYS A 70 -19.37 18.94 -21.16
CA LYS A 70 -20.37 18.06 -21.79
C LYS A 70 -20.53 16.75 -21.01
N GLY A 71 -19.42 16.08 -20.67
CA GLY A 71 -19.45 14.78 -19.99
C GLY A 71 -20.00 14.83 -18.56
N TYR A 72 -19.66 15.88 -17.81
CA TYR A 72 -20.10 16.11 -16.44
C TYR A 72 -21.48 16.76 -16.36
N LYS A 73 -22.00 17.29 -17.48
CA LYS A 73 -23.23 18.09 -17.52
C LYS A 73 -23.18 19.27 -16.53
N ALA A 74 -21.98 19.83 -16.34
CA ALA A 74 -21.69 20.90 -15.40
C ALA A 74 -20.50 21.73 -15.93
N PRO A 75 -20.48 23.06 -15.75
CA PRO A 75 -19.42 23.91 -16.30
C PRO A 75 -18.06 23.58 -15.70
N VAL A 76 -17.05 23.45 -16.55
CA VAL A 76 -15.64 23.29 -16.16
C VAL A 76 -14.87 24.51 -16.65
N ASP A 77 -14.16 25.16 -15.73
CA ASP A 77 -13.30 26.29 -16.02
C ASP A 77 -11.86 25.80 -16.33
N PRO A 78 -11.29 26.11 -17.51
CA PRO A 78 -9.95 25.67 -17.88
C PRO A 78 -8.86 26.22 -16.96
N GLU A 79 -9.06 27.36 -16.27
CA GLU A 79 -8.10 27.92 -15.32
C GLU A 79 -8.08 27.19 -13.98
N LYS A 80 -9.10 26.36 -13.74
CA LYS A 80 -9.21 25.44 -12.60
C LYS A 80 -8.74 24.03 -12.93
N LEU A 81 -8.08 23.84 -14.07
CA LEU A 81 -7.47 22.56 -14.46
C LEU A 81 -5.94 22.61 -14.39
N PHE A 82 -5.37 21.53 -13.87
CA PHE A 82 -3.94 21.24 -13.84
C PHE A 82 -3.68 19.85 -14.46
N ILE A 83 -2.78 19.75 -15.43
CA ILE A 83 -2.49 18.48 -16.11
C ILE A 83 -1.51 17.62 -15.31
N THR A 84 -1.80 16.32 -15.18
CA THR A 84 -0.99 15.35 -14.45
C THR A 84 -0.55 14.19 -15.33
N ASN A 85 0.42 13.43 -14.87
CA ASN A 85 0.87 12.18 -15.48
C ASN A 85 -0.07 10.98 -15.13
N GLY A 86 -1.39 11.22 -15.22
CA GLY A 86 -2.45 10.31 -14.79
C GLY A 86 -2.74 10.37 -13.28
N VAL A 87 -3.78 9.65 -12.84
CA VAL A 87 -4.28 9.74 -11.45
C VAL A 87 -3.24 9.37 -10.40
N THR A 88 -2.44 8.32 -10.62
CA THR A 88 -1.39 7.86 -9.70
C THR A 88 -0.38 8.98 -9.39
N GLY A 89 0.08 9.68 -10.43
CA GLY A 89 1.00 10.79 -10.23
C GLY A 89 0.30 12.04 -9.67
N GLY A 90 -0.99 12.23 -9.96
CA GLY A 90 -1.83 13.23 -9.30
C GLY A 90 -1.94 12.99 -7.78
N ILE A 91 -2.24 11.77 -7.34
CA ILE A 91 -2.31 11.40 -5.92
C ILE A 91 -0.95 11.60 -5.25
N ALA A 92 0.14 11.14 -5.89
CA ALA A 92 1.48 11.29 -5.35
C ALA A 92 1.90 12.78 -5.21
N LEU A 93 1.55 13.62 -6.20
CA LEU A 93 1.77 15.07 -6.15
C LEU A 93 0.96 15.74 -5.04
N VAL A 94 -0.30 15.31 -4.85
CA VAL A 94 -1.12 15.82 -3.74
C VAL A 94 -0.52 15.40 -2.40
N CYS A 95 -0.10 14.14 -2.24
CA CYS A 95 0.54 13.67 -1.02
C CYS A 95 1.84 14.44 -0.72
N SER A 96 2.68 14.68 -1.73
CA SER A 96 3.98 15.34 -1.54
C SER A 96 3.86 16.82 -1.17
N LEU A 97 2.81 17.50 -1.63
CA LEU A 97 2.65 18.95 -1.45
C LEU A 97 1.71 19.32 -0.29
N PHE A 98 0.74 18.47 0.02
CA PHE A 98 -0.30 18.77 1.00
C PHE A 98 -0.23 17.91 2.26
N ALA A 99 0.65 16.92 2.35
CA ALA A 99 0.81 16.10 3.55
C ALA A 99 2.27 15.98 4.01
N GLN A 100 2.44 15.60 5.26
CA GLN A 100 3.71 15.23 5.87
C GLN A 100 3.64 13.81 6.45
N ALA A 101 4.80 13.20 6.65
CA ALA A 101 4.87 11.92 7.35
C ALA A 101 4.20 12.03 8.73
N GLY A 102 3.27 11.11 9.01
CA GLY A 102 2.48 11.11 10.24
C GLY A 102 1.14 11.86 10.15
N ASP A 103 0.88 12.64 9.10
CA ASP A 103 -0.43 13.26 8.89
C ASP A 103 -1.53 12.20 8.78
N LEU A 104 -2.71 12.52 9.31
CA LEU A 104 -3.88 11.65 9.27
C LEU A 104 -4.67 11.84 7.97
N VAL A 105 -5.00 10.76 7.29
CA VAL A 105 -5.89 10.76 6.12
C VAL A 105 -7.04 9.82 6.34
N PHE A 106 -8.25 10.29 6.04
CA PHE A 106 -9.43 9.44 6.00
C PHE A 106 -9.60 8.83 4.62
N MET A 107 -10.08 7.59 4.58
CA MET A 107 -10.30 6.83 3.35
C MET A 107 -11.46 5.86 3.55
N GLU A 108 -12.11 5.43 2.47
CA GLU A 108 -13.15 4.40 2.55
C GLU A 108 -12.58 3.04 3.01
N GLU A 109 -13.38 2.26 3.73
CA GLU A 109 -13.17 0.83 3.99
C GLU A 109 -14.31 0.02 3.35
N PRO A 110 -14.06 -0.77 2.30
CA PRO A 110 -12.80 -0.95 1.57
C PRO A 110 -12.46 0.25 0.66
N SER A 111 -11.25 0.28 0.09
CA SER A 111 -10.91 1.25 -0.97
C SER A 111 -9.80 0.74 -1.89
N TYR A 112 -9.32 1.59 -2.79
CA TYR A 112 -8.30 1.26 -3.79
C TYR A 112 -6.93 1.03 -3.14
N PHE A 113 -6.55 -0.25 -3.05
CA PHE A 113 -5.32 -0.68 -2.37
C PHE A 113 -4.02 -0.03 -2.89
N LEU A 114 -3.96 0.40 -4.15
CA LEU A 114 -2.76 1.10 -4.64
C LEU A 114 -2.69 2.55 -4.16
N ALA A 115 -3.82 3.22 -3.92
CA ALA A 115 -3.80 4.53 -3.26
C ALA A 115 -3.33 4.40 -1.80
N LEU A 116 -3.72 3.34 -1.08
CA LEU A 116 -3.15 2.99 0.23
C LEU A 116 -1.62 2.78 0.15
N SER A 117 -1.13 2.07 -0.86
CA SER A 117 0.32 1.91 -1.08
C SER A 117 1.03 3.24 -1.32
N ILE A 118 0.45 4.15 -2.14
CA ILE A 118 1.03 5.48 -2.36
C ILE A 118 1.12 6.24 -1.04
N MET A 119 0.03 6.29 -0.24
CA MET A 119 0.05 6.98 1.05
C MET A 119 1.07 6.38 2.02
N LYS A 120 1.26 5.06 1.99
CA LYS A 120 2.29 4.37 2.77
C LYS A 120 3.71 4.78 2.37
N ASP A 121 3.98 4.99 1.08
CA ASP A 121 5.28 5.48 0.60
C ASP A 121 5.61 6.88 1.18
N PHE A 122 4.59 7.71 1.39
CA PHE A 122 4.70 9.02 2.06
C PHE A 122 4.62 8.96 3.59
N LYS A 123 4.53 7.75 4.19
CA LYS A 123 4.40 7.53 5.65
C LYS A 123 3.19 8.25 6.26
N ILE A 124 2.10 8.34 5.51
CA ILE A 124 0.85 8.94 5.95
C ILE A 124 0.05 7.93 6.79
N ASN A 125 -0.55 8.40 7.88
CA ASN A 125 -1.42 7.60 8.72
C ASN A 125 -2.82 7.54 8.09
N VAL A 126 -3.21 6.38 7.56
CA VAL A 126 -4.56 6.22 6.99
C VAL A 126 -5.49 5.60 8.03
N ARG A 127 -6.60 6.29 8.32
CA ARG A 127 -7.73 5.73 9.07
C ARG A 127 -8.88 5.53 8.11
N GLN A 128 -9.32 4.28 7.97
CA GLN A 128 -10.44 3.98 7.10
C GLN A 128 -11.78 4.15 7.82
N ILE A 129 -12.81 4.57 7.07
CA ILE A 129 -14.20 4.73 7.50
C ILE A 129 -15.04 3.77 6.67
N ARG A 130 -15.87 2.96 7.33
CA ARG A 130 -16.66 1.92 6.66
C ARG A 130 -17.61 2.49 5.62
N MET A 131 -17.83 1.70 4.57
CA MET A 131 -18.83 1.98 3.55
C MET A 131 -20.15 1.26 3.85
N GLU A 132 -21.24 2.00 3.75
CA GLU A 132 -22.61 1.52 3.61
C GLU A 132 -22.94 1.27 2.12
N GLU A 133 -24.15 0.75 1.83
CA GLU A 133 -24.59 0.43 0.46
C GLU A 133 -24.54 1.62 -0.50
N ASP A 134 -24.75 2.83 0.01
CA ASP A 134 -24.70 4.09 -0.74
C ASP A 134 -23.35 4.84 -0.59
N GLY A 135 -22.32 4.15 -0.09
CA GLY A 135 -20.93 4.61 0.02
C GLY A 135 -20.49 4.94 1.45
N ILE A 136 -19.46 5.77 1.62
CA ILE A 136 -18.87 6.08 2.94
C ILE A 136 -19.92 6.44 4.01
N ASP A 137 -19.72 5.95 5.23
CA ASP A 137 -20.53 6.34 6.38
C ASP A 137 -20.19 7.79 6.79
N VAL A 138 -21.02 8.72 6.32
CA VAL A 138 -20.89 10.16 6.61
C VAL A 138 -21.24 10.48 8.06
N VAL A 139 -22.03 9.64 8.74
CA VAL A 139 -22.39 9.83 10.15
C VAL A 139 -21.17 9.53 11.02
N GLU A 140 -20.49 8.41 10.77
CA GLU A 140 -19.21 8.12 11.45
C GLU A 140 -18.16 9.18 11.14
N LEU A 141 -18.05 9.62 9.88
CA LEU A 141 -17.15 10.73 9.51
C LEU A 141 -17.42 11.98 10.36
N GLU A 142 -18.66 12.45 10.43
CA GLU A 142 -19.04 13.63 11.23
C GLU A 142 -18.75 13.41 12.72
N ARG A 143 -19.05 12.23 13.26
CA ARG A 143 -18.76 11.88 14.66
C ARG A 143 -17.27 11.94 14.99
N LEU A 144 -16.40 11.45 14.09
CA LEU A 144 -14.94 11.53 14.28
C LEU A 144 -14.44 12.98 14.29
N LEU A 145 -15.00 13.81 13.41
CA LEU A 145 -14.68 15.23 13.33
C LEU A 145 -15.14 15.99 14.59
N GLU A 146 -16.32 15.66 15.12
CA GLU A 146 -16.84 16.23 16.38
C GLU A 146 -15.99 15.87 17.61
N LEU A 147 -15.31 14.72 17.57
CA LEU A 147 -14.32 14.32 18.59
C LEU A 147 -12.97 15.05 18.44
N GLY A 148 -12.83 15.94 17.47
CA GLY A 148 -11.58 16.65 17.18
C GLY A 148 -10.57 15.81 16.37
N ILE A 149 -10.97 14.66 15.84
CA ILE A 149 -10.14 13.82 14.98
C ILE A 149 -10.29 14.32 13.54
N VAL A 150 -9.59 15.40 13.23
CA VAL A 150 -9.63 16.06 11.92
C VAL A 150 -8.50 15.54 11.03
N PRO A 151 -8.80 14.97 9.85
CA PRO A 151 -7.77 14.51 8.94
C PRO A 151 -7.14 15.70 8.20
N LYS A 152 -5.94 15.52 7.66
CA LYS A 152 -5.37 16.44 6.68
C LYS A 152 -6.18 16.44 5.39
N MET A 153 -6.62 15.25 4.97
CA MET A 153 -7.50 15.08 3.83
C MET A 153 -8.38 13.82 3.94
N LEU A 154 -9.49 13.81 3.20
CA LEU A 154 -10.30 12.64 2.91
C LEU A 154 -10.06 12.23 1.46
N TYR A 155 -9.59 11.00 1.22
CA TYR A 155 -9.57 10.38 -0.11
C TYR A 155 -10.85 9.56 -0.30
N THR A 156 -11.52 9.74 -1.43
CA THR A 156 -12.74 9.01 -1.79
C THR A 156 -12.79 8.74 -3.29
N ILE A 157 -13.44 7.64 -3.69
CA ILE A 157 -13.73 7.33 -5.10
C ILE A 157 -15.26 7.46 -5.31
N PRO A 158 -15.77 8.65 -5.69
CA PRO A 158 -17.20 8.95 -5.57
C PRO A 158 -18.10 8.19 -6.54
N THR A 159 -17.57 7.73 -7.67
CA THR A 159 -18.35 7.15 -8.78
C THR A 159 -17.75 5.82 -9.18
N CYS A 160 -18.61 4.79 -9.29
CA CYS A 160 -18.22 3.42 -9.69
C CYS A 160 -16.98 2.92 -8.94
N HIS A 161 -17.04 3.03 -7.61
CA HIS A 161 -15.94 2.86 -6.66
C HIS A 161 -15.15 1.55 -6.87
N ASN A 162 -13.83 1.58 -6.68
CA ASN A 162 -12.99 0.38 -6.71
C ASN A 162 -12.66 -0.05 -5.26
N PRO A 163 -13.17 -1.20 -4.77
CA PRO A 163 -13.64 -2.36 -5.54
C PRO A 163 -15.15 -2.52 -5.72
N THR A 164 -15.97 -1.72 -5.02
CA THR A 164 -17.38 -2.07 -4.75
C THR A 164 -18.34 -1.81 -5.92
N GLY A 165 -17.99 -0.94 -6.87
CA GLY A 165 -18.89 -0.47 -7.93
C GLY A 165 -19.93 0.56 -7.46
N ARG A 166 -19.98 0.85 -6.16
CA ARG A 166 -20.92 1.81 -5.55
C ARG A 166 -20.66 3.24 -6.02
N THR A 167 -21.68 4.09 -5.94
CA THR A 167 -21.61 5.50 -6.32
C THR A 167 -22.25 6.35 -5.24
N LEU A 168 -21.51 7.32 -4.70
CA LEU A 168 -22.00 8.26 -3.71
C LEU A 168 -23.11 9.12 -4.29
N SER A 169 -24.20 9.29 -3.54
CA SER A 169 -25.30 10.20 -3.87
C SER A 169 -24.85 11.67 -3.89
N ALA A 170 -25.66 12.53 -4.52
CA ALA A 170 -25.39 13.97 -4.54
C ALA A 170 -25.41 14.57 -3.12
N GLU A 171 -26.31 14.07 -2.28
CA GLU A 171 -26.49 14.49 -0.89
C GLU A 171 -25.25 14.18 -0.06
N LYS A 172 -24.70 12.96 -0.17
CA LYS A 172 -23.46 12.59 0.53
C LYS A 172 -22.27 13.40 0.03
N ARG A 173 -22.13 13.60 -1.29
CA ARG A 173 -21.05 14.44 -1.86
C ARG A 173 -21.11 15.85 -1.28
N LYS A 174 -22.30 16.47 -1.30
CA LYS A 174 -22.52 17.80 -0.74
C LYS A 174 -22.17 17.86 0.75
N LYS A 175 -22.69 16.92 1.55
CA LYS A 175 -22.43 16.87 3.00
C LYS A 175 -20.94 16.70 3.32
N ILE A 176 -20.21 15.87 2.58
CA ILE A 176 -18.75 15.71 2.74
C ILE A 176 -18.04 17.04 2.46
N VAL A 177 -18.43 17.77 1.41
CA VAL A 177 -17.83 19.07 1.11
C VAL A 177 -18.15 20.08 2.22
N GLU A 178 -19.39 20.13 2.71
CA GLU A 178 -19.77 20.98 3.86
C GLU A 178 -18.95 20.67 5.12
N LEU A 179 -18.72 19.39 5.43
CA LEU A 179 -17.86 18.96 6.54
C LEU A 179 -16.41 19.37 6.33
N SER A 180 -15.90 19.27 5.10
CA SER A 180 -14.52 19.67 4.77
C SER A 180 -14.27 21.16 5.01
N VAL A 181 -15.29 21.99 4.75
CA VAL A 181 -15.27 23.42 5.06
C VAL A 181 -15.36 23.64 6.57
N LYS A 182 -16.34 23.01 7.24
CA LYS A 182 -16.59 23.19 8.69
C LYS A 182 -15.38 22.83 9.55
N TYR A 183 -14.70 21.72 9.21
CA TYR A 183 -13.59 21.18 9.98
C TYR A 183 -12.22 21.43 9.33
N ASN A 184 -12.16 22.16 8.21
CA ASN A 184 -10.93 22.57 7.52
C ASN A 184 -10.01 21.41 7.12
N PHE A 185 -10.54 20.45 6.36
CA PHE A 185 -9.74 19.40 5.71
C PHE A 185 -9.94 19.42 4.19
N MET A 186 -9.00 18.84 3.45
CA MET A 186 -9.09 18.72 1.99
C MET A 186 -9.86 17.47 1.57
N VAL A 187 -10.66 17.54 0.51
CA VAL A 187 -11.20 16.34 -0.15
C VAL A 187 -10.41 16.06 -1.41
N VAL A 188 -9.90 14.84 -1.53
CA VAL A 188 -9.25 14.31 -2.73
C VAL A 188 -10.21 13.30 -3.36
N ALA A 189 -10.94 13.73 -4.39
CA ALA A 189 -11.94 12.93 -5.07
C ALA A 189 -11.31 12.25 -6.30
N ASP A 190 -11.08 10.94 -6.24
CA ASP A 190 -10.60 10.14 -7.36
C ASP A 190 -11.77 9.77 -8.28
N GLU A 191 -11.90 10.51 -9.38
CA GLU A 191 -13.07 10.49 -10.27
C GLU A 191 -12.74 9.88 -11.64
N VAL A 192 -11.78 8.96 -11.70
CA VAL A 192 -11.36 8.29 -12.96
C VAL A 192 -12.49 7.54 -13.67
N TYR A 193 -13.57 7.19 -12.97
CA TYR A 193 -14.74 6.50 -13.53
C TYR A 193 -15.95 7.42 -13.75
N GLN A 194 -15.85 8.73 -13.49
CA GLN A 194 -16.99 9.65 -13.59
C GLN A 194 -17.67 9.64 -14.97
N LEU A 195 -16.89 9.50 -16.05
CA LEU A 195 -17.38 9.44 -17.44
C LEU A 195 -17.77 8.03 -17.90
N LEU A 196 -17.73 7.03 -17.01
CA LEU A 196 -17.93 5.62 -17.35
C LEU A 196 -19.20 5.03 -16.72
N SER A 197 -20.20 5.86 -16.44
CA SER A 197 -21.53 5.39 -16.05
C SER A 197 -22.20 4.71 -17.25
N PHE A 198 -23.01 3.68 -16.99
CA PHE A 198 -23.73 2.99 -18.06
C PHE A 198 -24.73 3.91 -18.77
N PRO A 199 -25.08 3.65 -20.04
CA PRO A 199 -25.88 4.57 -20.84
C PRO A 199 -27.24 5.01 -20.24
N HIS A 200 -27.86 4.13 -19.45
CA HIS A 200 -29.15 4.36 -18.80
C HIS A 200 -29.04 5.00 -17.41
N ILE A 201 -27.82 5.21 -16.91
CA ILE A 201 -27.54 5.78 -15.60
C ILE A 201 -27.16 7.25 -15.75
N THR A 202 -27.79 8.11 -14.96
CA THR A 202 -27.33 9.50 -14.78
C THR A 202 -26.52 9.58 -13.49
N PRO A 203 -25.17 9.72 -13.56
CA PRO A 203 -24.36 9.83 -12.36
C PRO A 203 -24.60 11.17 -11.65
N PRO A 204 -24.41 11.22 -10.32
CA PRO A 204 -24.33 12.49 -9.61
C PRO A 204 -23.17 13.35 -10.14
N PRO A 205 -23.29 14.70 -10.07
CA PRO A 205 -22.23 15.60 -10.50
C PRO A 205 -20.90 15.35 -9.77
N PRO A 206 -19.75 15.65 -10.42
CA PRO A 206 -18.44 15.56 -9.79
C PRO A 206 -18.35 16.31 -8.46
N MET A 207 -17.57 15.83 -7.49
CA MET A 207 -17.48 16.44 -6.15
C MET A 207 -17.09 17.91 -6.19
N PHE A 208 -16.24 18.31 -7.15
CA PHE A 208 -15.82 19.70 -7.32
C PHE A 208 -17.00 20.67 -7.57
N THR A 209 -18.12 20.18 -8.12
CA THR A 209 -19.30 21.03 -8.40
C THR A 209 -20.01 21.51 -7.13
N PHE A 210 -19.78 20.85 -6.00
CA PHE A 210 -20.32 21.24 -4.69
C PHE A 210 -19.35 22.14 -3.91
N ASP A 211 -18.12 22.34 -4.41
CA ASP A 211 -17.09 23.12 -3.72
C ASP A 211 -17.24 24.62 -3.99
N THR A 212 -17.62 25.34 -2.95
CA THR A 212 -17.73 26.82 -2.94
C THR A 212 -16.60 27.49 -2.16
N HIS A 213 -15.77 26.73 -1.45
CA HIS A 213 -14.77 27.25 -0.49
C HIS A 213 -13.33 26.85 -0.84
N GLY A 214 -13.15 26.05 -1.89
CA GLY A 214 -11.86 25.64 -2.40
C GLY A 214 -11.18 24.59 -1.51
N THR A 215 -11.93 23.58 -1.08
CA THR A 215 -11.43 22.43 -0.28
C THR A 215 -11.30 21.14 -1.08
N VAL A 216 -11.78 21.09 -2.34
CA VAL A 216 -11.80 19.87 -3.16
C VAL A 216 -10.73 19.90 -4.26
N LEU A 217 -9.98 18.80 -4.38
CA LEU A 217 -9.22 18.43 -5.57
C LEU A 217 -9.86 17.18 -6.18
N ALA A 218 -10.48 17.34 -7.35
CA ALA A 218 -11.03 16.24 -8.13
C ALA A 218 -10.02 15.76 -9.17
N LEU A 219 -9.74 14.45 -9.21
CA LEU A 219 -8.72 13.85 -10.05
C LEU A 219 -9.37 13.01 -11.15
N GLY A 220 -8.95 13.23 -12.39
CA GLY A 220 -9.37 12.43 -13.53
C GLY A 220 -8.20 11.87 -14.33
N SER A 221 -8.48 10.89 -15.20
CA SER A 221 -7.45 10.30 -16.06
C SER A 221 -7.99 9.74 -17.36
N PHE A 222 -7.18 9.84 -18.41
CA PHE A 222 -7.38 9.17 -19.69
C PHE A 222 -7.13 7.66 -19.65
N SER A 223 -6.69 7.12 -18.50
CA SER A 223 -6.32 5.70 -18.40
C SER A 223 -7.48 4.73 -18.64
N LYS A 224 -8.72 5.14 -18.31
CA LYS A 224 -9.90 4.29 -18.42
C LYS A 224 -10.83 4.65 -19.59
N ILE A 225 -10.60 5.82 -20.20
CA ILE A 225 -11.44 6.41 -21.25
C ILE A 225 -10.69 6.62 -22.58
N LEU A 226 -9.41 6.22 -22.65
CA LEU A 226 -8.59 6.33 -23.86
C LEU A 226 -7.47 5.27 -23.89
N ALA A 227 -6.37 5.50 -23.16
CA ALA A 227 -5.25 4.57 -23.13
C ALA A 227 -4.39 4.77 -21.86
N PRO A 228 -4.18 3.73 -21.04
CA PRO A 228 -3.36 3.81 -19.82
C PRO A 228 -1.92 4.30 -20.05
N ALA A 229 -1.32 3.89 -21.18
CA ALA A 229 0.08 4.15 -21.51
C ALA A 229 0.37 5.63 -21.80
N LEU A 230 -0.65 6.45 -22.10
CA LEU A 230 -0.48 7.89 -22.33
C LEU A 230 -0.02 8.62 -21.06
N ARG A 231 -0.28 8.03 -19.87
CA ARG A 231 0.02 8.65 -18.58
C ARG A 231 -0.48 10.10 -18.54
N LEU A 232 -1.73 10.33 -18.92
CA LEU A 232 -2.33 11.66 -18.93
C LEU A 232 -3.56 11.71 -18.02
N GLY A 233 -3.66 12.77 -17.24
CA GLY A 233 -4.78 13.05 -16.35
C GLY A 233 -4.86 14.52 -16.01
N TRP A 234 -5.73 14.84 -15.07
CA TRP A 234 -5.91 16.22 -14.60
C TRP A 234 -6.32 16.25 -13.14
N ILE A 235 -6.07 17.39 -12.51
CA ILE A 235 -6.66 17.84 -11.25
C ILE A 235 -7.57 19.01 -11.59
N GLN A 236 -8.81 18.96 -11.12
CA GLN A 236 -9.71 20.10 -11.07
C GLN A 236 -9.77 20.63 -9.63
N GLY A 237 -9.50 21.92 -9.45
CA GLY A 237 -9.38 22.50 -8.12
C GLY A 237 -9.51 24.02 -8.12
N SER A 238 -9.73 24.60 -6.93
CA SER A 238 -9.77 26.05 -6.80
C SER A 238 -8.38 26.68 -7.04
N PRO A 239 -8.30 27.96 -7.47
CA PRO A 239 -7.03 28.66 -7.59
C PRO A 239 -6.19 28.61 -6.30
N LYS A 240 -6.84 28.65 -5.14
CA LYS A 240 -6.20 28.53 -3.81
C LYS A 240 -5.37 27.23 -3.72
N LEU A 241 -5.93 26.09 -4.08
CA LEU A 241 -5.24 24.80 -3.99
C LEU A 241 -4.26 24.61 -5.16
N LEU A 242 -4.65 24.99 -6.38
CA LEU A 242 -3.77 24.87 -7.54
C LEU A 242 -2.51 25.74 -7.41
N ASN A 243 -2.59 26.88 -6.72
CA ASN A 243 -1.43 27.73 -6.48
C ASN A 243 -0.33 27.03 -5.67
N VAL A 244 -0.67 26.09 -4.79
CA VAL A 244 0.34 25.28 -4.08
C VAL A 244 1.07 24.34 -5.06
N ILE A 245 0.33 23.78 -6.01
CA ILE A 245 0.86 22.87 -7.02
C ILE A 245 1.78 23.62 -7.99
N VAL A 246 1.29 24.68 -8.62
CA VAL A 246 2.03 25.44 -9.66
C VAL A 246 3.29 26.10 -9.14
N ASN A 247 3.37 26.43 -7.85
CA ASN A 247 4.56 27.04 -7.23
C ASN A 247 5.49 26.00 -6.60
N SER A 248 5.28 24.71 -6.84
CA SER A 248 6.16 23.66 -6.32
C SER A 248 7.51 23.64 -7.05
N GLY A 249 8.59 23.37 -6.32
CA GLY A 249 9.93 23.28 -6.90
C GLY A 249 10.07 22.21 -7.99
N GLN A 250 9.24 21.16 -7.93
CA GLN A 250 9.19 20.15 -9.00
C GLN A 250 8.76 20.78 -10.33
N LEU A 251 7.74 21.64 -10.32
CA LEU A 251 7.23 22.27 -11.53
C LEU A 251 8.04 23.50 -11.94
N ASP A 252 8.68 24.18 -10.99
CA ASP A 252 9.68 25.21 -11.30
C ASP A 252 10.83 24.61 -12.13
N SER A 253 11.29 23.40 -11.78
CA SER A 253 12.35 22.72 -12.53
C SER A 253 11.89 22.05 -13.83
N SER A 254 10.68 21.48 -13.87
CA SER A 254 10.23 20.64 -15.01
C SER A 254 9.26 21.32 -15.97
N GLY A 255 8.70 22.48 -15.59
CA GLY A 255 7.61 23.13 -16.30
C GLY A 255 6.31 22.31 -16.28
N GLY A 256 5.55 22.41 -17.36
CA GLY A 256 4.29 21.69 -17.56
C GLY A 256 4.47 20.20 -17.84
N ILE A 257 3.59 19.38 -17.26
CA ILE A 257 3.64 17.92 -17.39
C ILE A 257 3.16 17.48 -18.78
N SER A 258 3.97 16.66 -19.45
CA SER A 258 3.65 15.91 -20.68
C SER A 258 2.99 16.75 -21.80
N PRO A 259 3.64 17.83 -22.28
CA PRO A 259 3.05 18.72 -23.29
C PRO A 259 2.82 18.03 -24.64
N VAL A 260 3.70 17.11 -25.05
CA VAL A 260 3.57 16.36 -26.30
C VAL A 260 2.32 15.48 -26.29
N ILE A 261 2.14 14.66 -25.25
CA ILE A 261 0.96 13.79 -25.13
C ILE A 261 -0.31 14.62 -24.97
N SER A 262 -0.25 15.73 -24.22
CA SER A 262 -1.36 16.69 -24.13
C SER A 262 -1.75 17.23 -25.51
N GLY A 263 -0.79 17.52 -26.38
CA GLY A 263 -1.01 17.95 -27.76
C GLY A 263 -1.68 16.88 -28.63
N ILE A 264 -1.27 15.61 -28.49
CA ILE A 264 -1.88 14.49 -29.22
C ILE A 264 -3.32 14.26 -28.76
N VAL A 265 -3.57 14.29 -27.45
CA VAL A 265 -4.93 14.13 -26.91
C VAL A 265 -5.80 15.35 -27.20
N HIS A 266 -5.23 16.56 -27.25
CA HIS A 266 -5.92 17.74 -27.76
C HIS A 266 -6.43 17.51 -29.19
N ALA A 267 -5.60 17.00 -30.10
CA ALA A 267 -6.03 16.64 -31.45
C ALA A 267 -7.13 15.56 -31.46
N ALA A 268 -7.06 14.59 -30.54
CA ALA A 268 -8.12 13.58 -30.40
C ALA A 268 -9.46 14.17 -29.92
N ILE A 269 -9.44 15.16 -29.02
CA ILE A 269 -10.65 15.84 -28.55
C ILE A 269 -11.23 16.72 -29.66
N THR A 270 -10.42 17.58 -30.29
CA THR A 270 -10.89 18.54 -31.29
C THR A 270 -11.38 17.88 -32.57
N SER A 271 -10.82 16.73 -32.95
CA SER A 271 -11.29 15.92 -34.08
C SER A 271 -12.50 15.04 -33.77
N GLY A 272 -13.02 15.05 -32.53
CA GLY A 272 -14.15 14.22 -32.10
C GLY A 272 -13.81 12.76 -31.78
N LYS A 273 -12.61 12.28 -32.14
CA LYS A 273 -12.16 10.89 -31.95
C LYS A 273 -12.17 10.44 -30.49
N GLN A 274 -11.89 11.33 -29.55
CA GLN A 274 -11.99 11.02 -28.12
C GLN A 274 -13.44 10.74 -27.69
N GLN A 275 -14.41 11.51 -28.20
CA GLN A 275 -15.82 11.28 -27.87
C GLN A 275 -16.31 9.97 -28.48
N GLU A 276 -16.00 9.72 -29.75
CA GLU A 276 -16.32 8.44 -30.41
C GLU A 276 -15.77 7.24 -29.63
N HIS A 277 -14.52 7.35 -29.16
CA HIS A 277 -13.89 6.29 -28.40
C HIS A 277 -14.51 6.11 -27.01
N LEU A 278 -14.86 7.21 -26.32
CA LEU A 278 -15.56 7.14 -25.04
C LEU A 278 -16.92 6.46 -25.20
N ASP A 279 -17.71 6.82 -26.21
CA ASP A 279 -19.03 6.24 -26.48
C ASP A 279 -18.90 4.72 -26.75
N PHE A 280 -17.93 4.33 -27.57
CA PHE A 280 -17.58 2.93 -27.80
C PHE A 280 -17.19 2.21 -26.51
N ALA A 281 -16.35 2.81 -25.66
CA ALA A 281 -15.88 2.21 -24.42
C ALA A 281 -17.03 2.01 -23.41
N VAL A 282 -17.87 3.02 -23.22
CA VAL A 282 -19.06 2.94 -22.34
C VAL A 282 -20.02 1.85 -22.80
N GLN A 283 -20.32 1.81 -24.10
CA GLN A 283 -21.21 0.80 -24.67
C GLN A 283 -20.64 -0.61 -24.52
N THR A 284 -19.35 -0.78 -24.82
CA THR A 284 -18.66 -2.08 -24.72
C THR A 284 -18.63 -2.59 -23.27
N LEU A 285 -18.29 -1.72 -22.32
CA LEU A 285 -18.25 -2.07 -20.90
C LEU A 285 -19.65 -2.40 -20.37
N TRP A 286 -20.68 -1.67 -20.80
CA TRP A 286 -22.06 -1.97 -20.44
C TRP A 286 -22.50 -3.34 -20.96
N GLN A 287 -22.27 -3.66 -22.23
CA GLN A 287 -22.63 -4.97 -22.81
C GLN A 287 -21.92 -6.12 -22.10
N ARG A 288 -20.64 -5.95 -21.78
CA ARG A 288 -19.84 -6.92 -21.03
C ARG A 288 -20.35 -7.13 -19.60
N ALA A 289 -20.64 -6.04 -18.89
CA ALA A 289 -21.20 -6.10 -17.55
C ALA A 289 -22.58 -6.76 -17.55
N ASP A 290 -23.45 -6.38 -18.48
CA ASP A 290 -24.80 -6.95 -18.61
C ASP A 290 -24.77 -8.46 -18.89
N ALA A 291 -23.91 -8.92 -19.80
CA ALA A 291 -23.71 -10.35 -20.07
C ALA A 291 -23.22 -11.11 -18.83
N LEU A 292 -22.19 -10.58 -18.16
CA LEU A 292 -21.66 -11.17 -16.92
C LEU A 292 -22.74 -11.26 -15.83
N MET A 293 -23.47 -10.17 -15.57
CA MET A 293 -24.50 -10.12 -14.54
C MET A 293 -25.69 -11.02 -14.83
N LYS A 294 -26.14 -11.08 -16.09
CA LYS A 294 -27.21 -12.01 -16.52
C LYS A 294 -26.80 -13.46 -16.28
N GLU A 295 -25.56 -13.81 -16.60
CA GLU A 295 -25.08 -15.17 -16.43
C GLU A 295 -24.84 -15.54 -14.96
N LEU A 296 -24.29 -14.62 -14.16
CA LEU A 296 -24.18 -14.78 -12.71
C LEU A 296 -25.58 -15.01 -12.08
N LYS A 297 -26.57 -14.21 -12.46
CA LYS A 297 -27.95 -14.35 -11.95
C LYS A 297 -28.58 -15.71 -12.26
N LYS A 298 -28.23 -16.35 -13.38
CA LYS A 298 -28.74 -17.68 -13.74
C LYS A 298 -28.05 -18.81 -12.98
N HIS A 299 -26.75 -18.68 -12.70
CA HIS A 299 -25.92 -19.81 -12.30
C HIS A 299 -25.41 -19.78 -10.87
N LEU A 300 -25.33 -18.59 -10.24
CA LEU A 300 -24.87 -18.47 -8.85
C LEU A 300 -25.73 -19.34 -7.92
N PRO A 301 -25.09 -20.10 -7.02
CA PRO A 301 -25.82 -20.95 -6.08
C PRO A 301 -26.48 -20.13 -4.97
N GLU A 302 -27.36 -20.80 -4.22
CA GLU A 302 -28.06 -20.21 -3.08
C GLU A 302 -27.10 -19.58 -2.07
N GLY A 303 -27.49 -18.45 -1.50
CA GLY A 303 -26.72 -17.69 -0.51
C GLY A 303 -25.61 -16.81 -1.09
N VAL A 304 -25.40 -16.80 -2.42
CA VAL A 304 -24.41 -15.96 -3.09
C VAL A 304 -25.12 -14.83 -3.84
N THR A 305 -24.66 -13.60 -3.64
CA THR A 305 -25.23 -12.40 -4.27
C THR A 305 -24.15 -11.58 -4.96
N PHE A 306 -24.55 -10.56 -5.73
CA PHE A 306 -23.62 -9.59 -6.29
C PHE A 306 -24.22 -8.19 -6.35
N GLU A 307 -23.36 -7.18 -6.28
CA GLU A 307 -23.74 -5.78 -6.40
C GLU A 307 -23.84 -5.39 -7.89
N VAL A 308 -24.90 -4.67 -8.25
CA VAL A 308 -25.11 -4.15 -9.59
C VAL A 308 -24.42 -2.78 -9.70
N PRO A 309 -23.33 -2.65 -10.47
CA PRO A 309 -22.64 -1.38 -10.59
C PRO A 309 -23.39 -0.42 -11.51
N ASN A 310 -23.24 0.87 -11.26
CA ASN A 310 -23.75 1.95 -12.12
C ASN A 310 -22.88 2.20 -13.36
N GLY A 311 -21.74 1.52 -13.47
CA GLY A 311 -20.72 1.75 -14.48
C GLY A 311 -19.35 1.23 -14.07
N GLY A 312 -18.30 1.79 -14.68
CA GLY A 312 -16.92 1.47 -14.33
C GLY A 312 -16.50 0.11 -14.88
N TYR A 313 -15.71 -0.64 -14.09
CA TYR A 313 -14.96 -1.82 -14.55
C TYR A 313 -15.27 -3.09 -13.74
N PHE A 314 -15.97 -2.97 -12.60
CA PHE A 314 -16.02 -4.03 -11.58
C PHE A 314 -17.44 -4.40 -11.15
N VAL A 315 -17.66 -5.70 -10.92
CA VAL A 315 -18.80 -6.27 -10.20
C VAL A 315 -18.26 -6.91 -8.93
N LEU A 316 -18.97 -6.73 -7.81
CA LEU A 316 -18.60 -7.32 -6.53
C LEU A 316 -19.55 -8.47 -6.17
N VAL A 317 -19.02 -9.68 -6.03
CA VAL A 317 -19.77 -10.87 -5.60
C VAL A 317 -19.56 -11.10 -4.10
N ARG A 318 -20.62 -11.46 -3.37
CA ARG A 318 -20.62 -11.76 -1.94
C ARG A 318 -20.99 -13.23 -1.72
N LEU A 319 -20.09 -13.98 -1.09
CA LEU A 319 -20.32 -15.32 -0.58
C LEU A 319 -21.02 -15.29 0.79
N PRO A 320 -21.61 -16.42 1.23
CA PRO A 320 -22.01 -16.62 2.63
C PRO A 320 -20.91 -16.25 3.64
N GLU A 321 -21.30 -15.79 4.82
CA GLU A 321 -20.35 -15.26 5.84
C GLU A 321 -19.36 -16.30 6.35
N ASN A 322 -19.71 -17.58 6.33
CA ASN A 322 -18.85 -18.69 6.73
C ASN A 322 -17.84 -19.11 5.63
N MET A 323 -17.80 -18.43 4.49
CA MET A 323 -16.94 -18.76 3.36
C MET A 323 -15.85 -17.72 3.16
N SER A 324 -14.65 -18.17 2.79
CA SER A 324 -13.51 -17.29 2.48
C SER A 324 -13.25 -17.26 0.98
N ALA A 325 -13.28 -16.07 0.39
CA ALA A 325 -12.91 -15.86 -1.01
C ALA A 325 -11.42 -16.16 -1.27
N ALA A 326 -10.56 -16.07 -0.25
CA ALA A 326 -9.16 -16.48 -0.38
C ALA A 326 -9.02 -18.02 -0.43
N GLU A 327 -9.83 -18.75 0.34
CA GLU A 327 -9.84 -20.22 0.34
C GLU A 327 -10.51 -20.80 -0.92
N LEU A 328 -11.47 -20.09 -1.50
CA LEU A 328 -12.11 -20.47 -2.76
C LEU A 328 -11.15 -20.35 -3.96
N LEU A 329 -10.15 -19.46 -3.90
CA LEU A 329 -9.31 -19.13 -5.07
C LEU A 329 -8.59 -20.35 -5.67
N PRO A 330 -7.94 -21.26 -4.89
CA PRO A 330 -7.34 -22.48 -5.46
C PRO A 330 -8.36 -23.45 -6.08
N ILE A 331 -9.62 -23.43 -5.61
CA ILE A 331 -10.69 -24.25 -6.20
C ILE A 331 -11.11 -23.62 -7.53
N ALA A 332 -11.32 -22.30 -7.56
CA ALA A 332 -11.64 -21.55 -8.75
C ALA A 332 -10.57 -21.72 -9.85
N GLU A 333 -9.29 -21.76 -9.48
CA GLU A 333 -8.19 -22.01 -10.42
C GLU A 333 -8.30 -23.38 -11.11
N LYS A 334 -8.76 -24.44 -10.42
CA LYS A 334 -9.04 -25.75 -11.02
C LYS A 334 -10.17 -25.68 -12.05
N HIS A 335 -11.15 -24.83 -11.80
CA HIS A 335 -12.24 -24.51 -12.72
C HIS A 335 -11.83 -23.52 -13.82
N LYS A 336 -10.54 -23.16 -13.92
CA LYS A 336 -10.01 -22.22 -14.91
C LYS A 336 -10.64 -20.82 -14.82
N VAL A 337 -10.87 -20.35 -13.59
CA VAL A 337 -11.29 -18.97 -13.32
C VAL A 337 -10.53 -18.36 -12.14
N MET A 338 -10.12 -17.10 -12.27
CA MET A 338 -9.47 -16.31 -11.22
C MET A 338 -10.23 -15.00 -10.99
N TYR A 339 -10.14 -14.49 -9.76
CA TYR A 339 -10.68 -13.19 -9.35
C TYR A 339 -9.77 -12.58 -8.28
N LEU A 340 -10.05 -11.35 -7.86
CA LEU A 340 -9.31 -10.72 -6.77
C LEU A 340 -10.10 -10.87 -5.46
N PRO A 341 -9.59 -11.61 -4.45
CA PRO A 341 -10.26 -11.76 -3.17
C PRO A 341 -10.41 -10.41 -2.45
N GLY A 342 -11.56 -10.21 -1.81
CA GLY A 342 -11.92 -8.99 -1.09
C GLY A 342 -10.94 -8.61 0.02
N SER A 343 -10.29 -9.61 0.64
CA SER A 343 -9.21 -9.42 1.62
C SER A 343 -8.03 -8.59 1.11
N SER A 344 -7.89 -8.42 -0.21
CA SER A 344 -6.89 -7.52 -0.81
C SER A 344 -7.22 -6.04 -0.61
N PHE A 345 -8.46 -5.70 -0.25
CA PHE A 345 -8.95 -4.33 -0.07
C PHE A 345 -9.30 -4.01 1.37
N SER A 346 -9.81 -4.98 2.13
CA SER A 346 -9.95 -4.92 3.59
C SER A 346 -10.17 -6.31 4.20
N GLU A 347 -9.73 -6.50 5.44
CA GLU A 347 -10.02 -7.67 6.28
C GLU A 347 -11.52 -7.92 6.48
N SER A 348 -12.37 -6.89 6.40
CA SER A 348 -13.83 -7.02 6.51
C SER A 348 -14.48 -7.64 5.26
N MET A 349 -13.72 -7.79 4.16
CA MET A 349 -14.23 -8.30 2.88
C MET A 349 -13.84 -9.78 2.61
N LYS A 350 -13.64 -10.59 3.65
CA LYS A 350 -13.16 -11.98 3.52
C LYS A 350 -14.00 -12.86 2.59
N ASN A 351 -15.31 -12.62 2.52
CA ASN A 351 -16.27 -13.35 1.72
C ASN A 351 -16.61 -12.67 0.38
N TYR A 352 -15.85 -11.67 -0.06
CA TYR A 352 -16.13 -10.95 -1.31
C TYR A 352 -15.14 -11.26 -2.42
N LEU A 353 -15.60 -11.18 -3.68
CA LEU A 353 -14.80 -11.34 -4.88
C LEU A 353 -15.01 -10.10 -5.76
N ARG A 354 -13.92 -9.45 -6.19
CA ARG A 354 -14.00 -8.43 -7.23
C ARG A 354 -13.78 -9.06 -8.60
N LEU A 355 -14.77 -8.91 -9.48
CA LEU A 355 -14.71 -9.37 -10.86
C LEU A 355 -14.55 -8.17 -11.80
N SER A 356 -13.57 -8.19 -12.70
CA SER A 356 -13.41 -7.18 -13.75
C SER A 356 -14.03 -7.64 -15.06
N PHE A 357 -14.86 -6.80 -15.69
CA PHE A 357 -15.46 -7.05 -17.01
C PHE A 357 -14.77 -6.27 -18.14
N SER A 358 -13.56 -5.74 -17.92
CA SER A 358 -12.90 -4.84 -18.86
C SER A 358 -12.02 -5.50 -19.93
N TRP A 359 -11.71 -6.79 -19.77
CA TRP A 359 -10.74 -7.48 -20.64
C TRP A 359 -11.39 -8.39 -21.67
N TYR A 360 -12.13 -9.40 -21.20
CA TYR A 360 -12.73 -10.44 -22.03
C TYR A 360 -14.00 -9.93 -22.75
N ASP A 361 -14.37 -10.59 -23.85
CA ASP A 361 -15.64 -10.33 -24.54
C ASP A 361 -16.83 -10.95 -23.79
N TYR A 362 -18.04 -10.70 -24.27
CA TYR A 362 -19.26 -11.12 -23.58
C TYR A 362 -19.40 -12.65 -23.48
N HIS A 363 -18.95 -13.42 -24.48
CA HIS A 363 -19.03 -14.89 -24.45
C HIS A 363 -18.05 -15.49 -23.43
N ASP A 364 -16.84 -14.94 -23.37
CA ASP A 364 -15.82 -15.34 -22.41
C ASP A 364 -16.23 -14.99 -20.96
N LEU A 365 -16.88 -13.84 -20.76
CA LEU A 365 -17.40 -13.43 -19.45
C LEU A 365 -18.54 -14.37 -18.98
N GLU A 366 -19.44 -14.77 -19.89
CA GLU A 366 -20.47 -15.78 -19.60
C GLU A 366 -19.83 -17.13 -19.22
N LEU A 367 -18.81 -17.58 -19.95
CA LEU A 367 -18.07 -18.80 -19.61
C LEU A 367 -17.41 -18.70 -18.23
N GLY A 368 -16.78 -17.56 -17.93
CA GLY A 368 -16.18 -17.28 -16.63
C GLY A 368 -17.20 -17.30 -15.49
N ALA A 369 -18.40 -16.76 -15.71
CA ALA A 369 -19.48 -16.78 -14.73
C ALA A 369 -19.93 -18.21 -14.39
N ARG A 370 -20.10 -19.07 -15.41
CA ARG A 370 -20.45 -20.49 -15.22
C ARG A 370 -19.38 -21.24 -14.45
N ARG A 371 -18.11 -21.12 -14.87
CA ARG A 371 -16.94 -21.71 -14.17
C ARG A 371 -16.84 -21.25 -12.72
N LEU A 372 -17.08 -19.97 -12.46
CA LEU A 372 -17.07 -19.43 -11.11
C LEU A 372 -18.20 -20.00 -10.26
N SER A 373 -19.41 -20.10 -10.81
CA SER A 373 -20.54 -20.75 -10.15
C SER A 373 -20.21 -22.19 -9.75
N ASP A 374 -19.60 -22.96 -10.64
CA ASP A 374 -19.26 -24.37 -10.40
C ASP A 374 -18.21 -24.52 -9.30
N ALA A 375 -17.18 -23.65 -9.31
CA ALA A 375 -16.19 -23.58 -8.24
C ALA A 375 -16.81 -23.23 -6.88
N ILE A 376 -17.76 -22.30 -6.85
CA ILE A 376 -18.47 -21.90 -5.63
C ILE A 376 -19.31 -23.07 -5.09
N LYS A 377 -20.03 -23.80 -5.95
CA LYS A 377 -20.81 -25.00 -5.56
C LYS A 377 -19.93 -26.08 -4.95
N GLU A 378 -18.77 -26.36 -5.56
CA GLU A 378 -17.79 -27.29 -5.00
C GLU A 378 -17.32 -26.84 -3.62
N TYR A 379 -16.99 -25.56 -3.46
CA TYR A 379 -16.54 -25.03 -2.17
C TYR A 379 -17.65 -25.06 -1.10
N GLN A 380 -18.91 -24.77 -1.46
CA GLN A 380 -20.05 -24.94 -0.55
C GLN A 380 -20.17 -26.39 -0.06
N GLY A 381 -19.99 -27.37 -0.95
CA GLY A 381 -19.95 -28.79 -0.57
C GLY A 381 -18.83 -29.12 0.42
N ILE A 382 -17.62 -28.56 0.20
CA ILE A 382 -16.48 -28.72 1.11
C ILE A 382 -16.77 -28.10 2.48
N VAL A 383 -17.34 -26.89 2.52
CA VAL A 383 -17.68 -26.19 3.77
C VAL A 383 -18.77 -26.94 4.54
N ALA A 384 -19.82 -27.40 3.87
CA ALA A 384 -20.88 -28.21 4.47
C ALA A 384 -20.34 -29.53 5.04
N ALA A 385 -19.45 -30.22 4.31
CA ALA A 385 -18.82 -31.45 4.79
C ALA A 385 -17.94 -31.20 6.03
N ARG A 386 -17.19 -30.09 6.08
CA ARG A 386 -16.42 -29.70 7.27
C ARG A 386 -17.31 -29.43 8.49
N GLN A 387 -18.46 -28.77 8.28
CA GLN A 387 -19.42 -28.51 9.34
C GLN A 387 -20.08 -29.80 9.85
N ALA A 388 -20.44 -30.73 8.95
CA ALA A 388 -21.00 -32.02 9.30
C ALA A 388 -19.98 -32.97 9.98
N ALA A 389 -18.70 -32.86 9.63
CA ALA A 389 -17.61 -33.66 10.20
C ALA A 389 -17.07 -33.10 11.54
N THR A 390 -17.59 -31.96 12.01
CA THR A 390 -17.24 -31.41 13.32
C THR A 390 -18.30 -31.89 14.33
N PRO A 391 -18.03 -32.89 15.19
CA PRO A 391 -18.96 -33.24 16.26
C PRO A 391 -19.05 -32.05 17.22
N ALA A 392 -20.22 -31.85 17.84
CA ALA A 392 -20.36 -30.95 18.98
C ALA A 392 -19.28 -31.28 20.01
N ALA A 393 -18.26 -30.43 20.12
CA ALA A 393 -17.07 -30.75 20.90
C ALA A 393 -17.36 -30.61 22.39
N THR A 394 -17.63 -31.74 23.05
CA THR A 394 -16.98 -32.03 24.33
C THR A 394 -15.48 -32.20 24.08
N GLY A 395 -14.68 -31.52 24.91
CA GLY A 395 -13.26 -31.23 24.71
C GLY A 395 -12.38 -32.34 24.15
N ALA A 396 -11.60 -31.98 23.12
CA ALA A 396 -10.20 -32.33 22.94
C ALA A 396 -9.65 -31.53 21.76
N ALA A 397 -8.61 -30.72 22.01
CA ALA A 397 -7.98 -29.86 21.03
C ALA A 397 -7.34 -30.66 19.89
N ALA A 398 -7.83 -30.45 18.66
CA ALA A 398 -7.26 -31.01 17.44
C ALA A 398 -6.15 -30.08 16.91
N LEU A 399 -4.99 -30.68 16.62
CA LEU A 399 -3.88 -30.07 15.89
C LEU A 399 -4.34 -29.65 14.49
N ALA A 400 -4.47 -28.34 14.28
CA ALA A 400 -4.57 -27.75 12.96
C ALA A 400 -3.16 -27.57 12.38
N SER A 401 -2.92 -28.03 11.15
CA SER A 401 -1.74 -27.66 10.37
C SER A 401 -1.75 -26.14 10.17
N SER A 402 -0.93 -25.43 10.95
CA SER A 402 -0.91 -23.98 10.99
C SER A 402 -0.16 -23.44 9.76
N ASN A 403 -0.70 -22.41 9.11
CA ASN A 403 0.06 -21.52 8.20
C ASN A 403 1.02 -20.61 9.00
N ALA A 404 1.41 -21.01 10.22
CA ALA A 404 2.22 -20.20 11.11
C ALA A 404 3.68 -20.17 10.64
N LEU A 405 4.32 -19.03 10.86
CA LEU A 405 5.75 -18.86 10.69
C LEU A 405 6.48 -19.63 11.77
N ARG A 406 7.33 -20.59 11.37
CA ARG A 406 8.07 -21.45 12.31
C ARG A 406 9.43 -20.82 12.61
N VAL A 407 9.62 -20.39 13.85
CA VAL A 407 10.78 -19.63 14.32
C VAL A 407 11.68 -20.52 15.17
N ALA A 408 12.94 -20.66 14.76
CA ALA A 408 13.96 -21.30 15.59
C ALA A 408 14.85 -20.27 16.28
N VAL A 409 15.43 -20.61 17.44
CA VAL A 409 16.24 -19.68 18.25
C VAL A 409 17.65 -20.23 18.46
N HIS A 410 18.67 -19.48 18.04
CA HIS A 410 20.07 -19.77 18.35
C HIS A 410 20.54 -18.90 19.52
N GLY A 411 21.10 -19.54 20.56
CA GLY A 411 21.41 -18.88 21.82
C GLY A 411 20.31 -18.92 22.88
N ALA A 412 19.41 -19.91 22.80
CA ALA A 412 18.26 -20.06 23.70
C ALA A 412 18.62 -20.14 25.20
N ALA A 413 19.82 -20.59 25.56
CA ALA A 413 20.29 -20.62 26.95
C ALA A 413 20.78 -19.26 27.48
N GLY A 414 20.92 -18.26 26.61
CA GLY A 414 21.32 -16.90 26.97
C GLY A 414 20.15 -16.07 27.49
N ARG A 415 20.45 -14.95 28.17
CA ARG A 415 19.44 -14.08 28.81
C ARG A 415 18.32 -13.61 27.87
N LEU A 416 18.66 -13.21 26.63
CA LEU A 416 17.65 -12.80 25.64
C LEU A 416 17.02 -14.01 24.94
N GLY A 417 17.82 -15.03 24.61
CA GLY A 417 17.33 -16.24 23.94
C GLY A 417 16.26 -16.97 24.74
N SER A 418 16.41 -17.07 26.07
CA SER A 418 15.43 -17.72 26.93
C SER A 418 14.10 -16.95 26.97
N LEU A 419 14.15 -15.62 26.91
CA LEU A 419 12.97 -14.77 26.83
C LEU A 419 12.27 -14.90 25.46
N ILE A 420 13.03 -15.00 24.37
CA ILE A 420 12.47 -15.24 23.02
C ILE A 420 11.75 -16.59 22.99
N VAL A 421 12.37 -17.65 23.54
CA VAL A 421 11.73 -18.97 23.63
C VAL A 421 10.46 -18.90 24.47
N SER A 422 10.51 -18.25 25.64
CA SER A 422 9.32 -18.07 26.49
C SER A 422 8.20 -17.32 25.78
N GLU A 423 8.52 -16.25 25.06
CA GLU A 423 7.56 -15.47 24.27
C GLU A 423 6.92 -16.32 23.16
N LEU A 424 7.71 -17.06 22.39
CA LEU A 424 7.21 -17.93 21.32
C LEU A 424 6.35 -19.09 21.85
N GLN A 425 6.62 -19.58 23.06
CA GLN A 425 5.84 -20.66 23.67
C GLN A 425 4.53 -20.17 24.31
N GLN A 426 4.49 -18.91 24.77
CA GLN A 426 3.35 -18.35 25.50
C GLN A 426 2.49 -17.43 24.63
N THR A 427 2.91 -17.12 23.41
CA THR A 427 2.18 -16.21 22.53
C THR A 427 0.80 -16.76 22.15
N THR A 428 -0.22 -15.91 22.20
CA THR A 428 -1.56 -16.22 21.68
C THR A 428 -1.66 -16.00 20.17
N ASP A 429 -0.59 -15.50 19.56
CA ASP A 429 -0.53 -15.19 18.14
C ASP A 429 -0.30 -16.45 17.31
N LYS A 430 -1.40 -16.98 16.74
CA LYS A 430 -1.40 -18.18 15.91
C LYS A 430 -0.63 -18.05 14.58
N SER A 431 -0.11 -16.86 14.24
CA SER A 431 0.70 -16.66 13.05
C SER A 431 2.17 -17.01 13.23
N VAL A 432 2.62 -17.34 14.45
CA VAL A 432 3.99 -17.78 14.75
C VAL A 432 3.99 -19.02 15.62
N GLU A 433 5.00 -19.86 15.42
CA GLU A 433 5.19 -21.10 16.16
C GLU A 433 6.67 -21.31 16.49
N PHE A 434 6.96 -21.81 17.69
CA PHE A 434 8.32 -22.16 18.08
C PHE A 434 8.75 -23.48 17.43
N ALA A 435 9.76 -23.43 16.57
CA ALA A 435 10.28 -24.58 15.85
C ALA A 435 11.39 -25.35 16.60
N GLY A 436 11.94 -24.75 17.67
CA GLY A 436 13.01 -25.34 18.47
C GLY A 436 14.23 -24.44 18.64
N ALA A 437 15.16 -24.88 19.49
CA ALA A 437 16.38 -24.16 19.81
C ALA A 437 17.60 -24.81 19.16
N PHE A 438 18.54 -23.99 18.70
CA PHE A 438 19.87 -24.41 18.26
C PHE A 438 20.86 -24.34 19.43
N ASP A 439 21.54 -25.45 19.67
CA ASP A 439 22.78 -25.54 20.46
C ASP A 439 23.79 -26.41 19.69
N LEU A 440 24.58 -25.76 18.84
CA LEU A 440 25.58 -26.41 17.99
C LEU A 440 26.69 -27.08 18.79
N ARG A 441 26.93 -26.65 20.03
CA ARG A 441 27.96 -27.26 20.90
C ARG A 441 27.52 -28.63 21.43
N LYS A 442 26.21 -28.81 21.61
CA LYS A 442 25.60 -30.06 22.08
C LYS A 442 25.00 -30.89 20.94
N ASN A 443 25.17 -30.44 19.69
CA ASN A 443 24.55 -31.00 18.50
C ASN A 443 23.02 -31.14 18.62
N VAL A 444 22.38 -30.19 19.31
CA VAL A 444 20.91 -30.13 19.44
C VAL A 444 20.42 -29.09 18.44
N VAL A 445 19.89 -29.56 17.31
CA VAL A 445 19.39 -28.71 16.23
C VAL A 445 18.01 -29.21 15.78
N PRO A 446 17.04 -28.32 15.49
CA PRO A 446 15.76 -28.73 14.91
C PRO A 446 15.97 -29.33 13.51
N ALA A 447 15.06 -30.22 13.09
CA ALA A 447 15.14 -30.85 11.77
C ALA A 447 15.15 -29.81 10.63
N ALA A 448 16.01 -30.01 9.63
CA ALA A 448 16.03 -29.15 8.45
C ALA A 448 14.63 -29.14 7.78
N GLY A 449 14.11 -27.95 7.49
CA GLY A 449 12.75 -27.75 6.95
C GLY A 449 11.63 -27.56 7.99
N SER A 450 11.91 -27.75 9.28
CA SER A 450 10.96 -27.49 10.37
C SER A 450 10.79 -26.01 10.74
N TYR A 451 11.69 -25.14 10.26
CA TYR A 451 11.69 -23.69 10.51
C TYR A 451 11.79 -22.91 9.20
N ASP A 452 11.26 -21.69 9.24
CA ASP A 452 11.28 -20.74 8.12
C ASP A 452 12.29 -19.59 8.38
N VAL A 453 12.58 -19.31 9.65
CA VAL A 453 13.47 -18.22 10.10
C VAL A 453 14.21 -18.61 11.38
N ILE A 454 15.46 -18.17 11.52
CA ILE A 454 16.29 -18.36 12.72
C ILE A 454 16.57 -16.99 13.35
N VAL A 455 16.29 -16.86 14.65
CA VAL A 455 16.68 -15.71 15.46
C VAL A 455 17.95 -16.07 16.23
N ASP A 456 19.06 -15.42 15.86
CA ASP A 456 20.36 -15.60 16.47
C ASP A 456 20.70 -14.45 17.41
N VAL A 457 20.88 -14.76 18.68
CA VAL A 457 21.25 -13.81 19.75
C VAL A 457 22.50 -14.26 20.49
N THR A 458 23.37 -14.98 19.78
CA THR A 458 24.64 -15.48 20.33
C THR A 458 25.75 -14.42 20.29
N LEU A 459 26.99 -14.85 20.50
CA LEU A 459 28.20 -14.05 20.29
C LEU A 459 28.68 -14.22 18.84
N PRO A 460 29.58 -13.36 18.33
CA PRO A 460 30.02 -13.40 16.93
C PRO A 460 30.47 -14.78 16.42
N GLU A 461 31.21 -15.55 17.23
CA GLU A 461 31.63 -16.91 16.87
C GLU A 461 30.46 -17.89 16.76
N GLY A 462 29.40 -17.69 17.56
CA GLY A 462 28.17 -18.46 17.46
C GLY A 462 27.44 -18.18 16.15
N THR A 463 27.27 -16.90 15.78
CA THR A 463 26.69 -16.50 14.50
C THR A 463 27.47 -17.12 13.33
N LYS A 464 28.80 -17.06 13.37
CA LYS A 464 29.68 -17.66 12.35
C LYS A 464 29.47 -19.17 12.27
N ALA A 465 29.49 -19.87 13.39
CA ALA A 465 29.28 -21.32 13.45
C ALA A 465 27.89 -21.72 12.90
N LEU A 466 26.84 -20.95 13.20
CA LEU A 466 25.51 -21.16 12.66
C LEU A 466 25.48 -21.04 11.14
N ILE A 467 26.06 -19.97 10.59
CA ILE A 467 26.11 -19.76 9.14
C ILE A 467 26.85 -20.90 8.46
N SER A 468 28.03 -21.27 8.96
CA SER A 468 28.81 -22.39 8.42
C SER A 468 28.04 -23.71 8.49
N TRP A 469 27.31 -23.96 9.58
CA TRP A 469 26.50 -25.17 9.73
C TRP A 469 25.35 -25.22 8.71
N ILE A 470 24.64 -24.10 8.49
CA ILE A 470 23.51 -24.03 7.53
C ILE A 470 24.02 -24.26 6.11
N LEU A 471 25.10 -23.58 5.71
CA LEU A 471 25.66 -23.69 4.35
C LEU A 471 26.26 -25.07 4.05
N ALA A 472 26.61 -25.85 5.09
CA ALA A 472 27.06 -27.22 4.94
C ALA A 472 25.91 -28.24 4.74
N GLN A 473 24.65 -27.84 4.98
CA GLN A 473 23.50 -28.71 4.75
C GLN A 473 23.11 -28.73 3.27
N ASP A 474 22.57 -29.86 2.80
CA ASP A 474 21.95 -29.91 1.48
C ASP A 474 20.72 -28.99 1.46
N LYS A 475 20.75 -28.01 0.56
CA LYS A 475 19.69 -27.03 0.36
C LYS A 475 18.31 -27.67 0.16
N ALA A 476 18.23 -28.86 -0.43
CA ALA A 476 16.99 -29.60 -0.64
C ALA A 476 16.30 -30.05 0.66
N THR A 477 17.03 -30.11 1.77
CA THR A 477 16.49 -30.48 3.09
C THR A 477 15.68 -29.36 3.74
N PHE A 478 15.82 -28.12 3.28
CA PHE A 478 15.02 -27.00 3.76
C PHE A 478 13.70 -26.88 3.00
N LYS A 479 12.72 -26.22 3.62
CA LYS A 479 11.37 -26.06 3.06
C LYS A 479 11.45 -25.40 1.69
N ASN A 480 10.86 -26.06 0.69
CA ASN A 480 10.86 -25.61 -0.72
C ASN A 480 12.27 -25.38 -1.31
N GLY A 481 13.29 -26.06 -0.78
CA GLY A 481 14.67 -25.89 -1.23
C GLY A 481 15.21 -24.48 -0.99
N LYS A 482 14.75 -23.77 0.05
CA LYS A 482 15.19 -22.41 0.38
C LYS A 482 15.84 -22.37 1.75
N TYR A 483 17.01 -21.74 1.85
CA TYR A 483 17.62 -21.46 3.15
C TYR A 483 16.71 -20.57 4.01
N PRO A 484 16.70 -20.75 5.34
CA PRO A 484 15.89 -19.94 6.23
C PRO A 484 16.34 -18.47 6.21
N SER A 485 15.46 -17.55 6.57
CA SER A 485 15.90 -16.18 6.84
C SER A 485 16.64 -16.12 8.18
N LEU A 486 17.57 -15.19 8.33
CA LEU A 486 18.34 -15.02 9.57
C LEU A 486 18.07 -13.63 10.19
N VAL A 487 17.73 -13.61 11.47
CA VAL A 487 17.64 -12.37 12.27
C VAL A 487 18.76 -12.39 13.29
N VAL A 488 19.73 -11.48 13.15
CA VAL A 488 20.93 -11.44 14.00
C VAL A 488 20.84 -10.27 14.95
N GLY A 489 20.72 -10.58 16.24
CA GLY A 489 20.79 -9.65 17.38
C GLY A 489 22.10 -9.74 18.17
N THR A 490 23.14 -10.33 17.56
CA THR A 490 24.44 -10.57 18.17
C THR A 490 25.10 -9.27 18.60
N THR A 491 25.62 -9.26 19.84
CA THR A 491 26.36 -8.12 20.39
C THR A 491 27.86 -8.26 20.10
N GLY A 492 28.51 -7.16 19.73
CA GLY A 492 29.95 -7.11 19.40
C GLY A 492 30.21 -6.97 17.90
N SER A 493 31.45 -7.26 17.49
CA SER A 493 31.87 -7.19 16.08
C SER A 493 31.28 -8.36 15.31
N LEU A 494 30.27 -8.11 14.49
CA LEU A 494 29.61 -9.13 13.68
C LEU A 494 30.58 -9.79 12.69
N PRO A 495 30.43 -11.09 12.38
CA PRO A 495 31.25 -11.78 11.39
C PRO A 495 30.82 -11.39 9.96
N THR A 496 31.18 -10.18 9.53
CA THR A 496 30.66 -9.54 8.31
C THR A 496 30.85 -10.40 7.06
N THR A 497 32.01 -11.03 6.88
CA THR A 497 32.30 -11.90 5.72
C THR A 497 31.34 -13.08 5.62
N SER A 498 31.06 -13.76 6.75
CA SER A 498 30.11 -14.89 6.77
C SER A 498 28.67 -14.43 6.54
N ILE A 499 28.31 -13.26 7.09
CA ILE A 499 26.99 -12.65 6.86
C ILE A 499 26.80 -12.29 5.38
N GLU A 500 27.79 -11.67 4.76
CA GLU A 500 27.78 -11.30 3.34
C GLU A 500 27.66 -12.54 2.45
N GLU A 501 28.41 -13.60 2.75
CA GLU A 501 28.31 -14.87 2.05
C GLU A 501 26.90 -15.47 2.13
N TYR A 502 26.34 -15.57 3.34
CA TYR A 502 24.99 -16.10 3.55
C TYR A 502 23.90 -15.25 2.89
N SER A 503 24.07 -13.92 2.91
CA SER A 503 23.09 -12.97 2.37
C SER A 503 22.86 -13.12 0.86
N LYS A 504 23.79 -13.75 0.12
CA LYS A 504 23.61 -14.09 -1.31
C LYS A 504 22.50 -15.11 -1.53
N HIS A 505 22.10 -15.84 -0.48
CA HIS A 505 21.18 -16.96 -0.56
C HIS A 505 19.84 -16.72 0.15
N ALA A 506 19.83 -15.93 1.23
CA ALA A 506 18.64 -15.64 2.03
C ALA A 506 18.71 -14.24 2.66
N ALA A 507 17.59 -13.76 3.19
CA ALA A 507 17.54 -12.48 3.87
C ALA A 507 18.26 -12.57 5.23
N VAL A 508 19.12 -11.58 5.53
CA VAL A 508 19.75 -11.39 6.84
C VAL A 508 19.32 -10.05 7.41
N VAL A 509 18.59 -10.05 8.52
CA VAL A 509 18.16 -8.85 9.23
C VAL A 509 19.08 -8.63 10.43
N LEU A 510 19.87 -7.56 10.40
CA LEU A 510 20.78 -7.18 11.47
C LEU A 510 20.11 -6.18 12.41
N LYS A 511 19.97 -6.52 13.69
CA LYS A 511 19.39 -5.61 14.70
C LYS A 511 20.39 -5.34 15.82
N SER A 512 20.76 -4.08 16.00
CA SER A 512 21.55 -3.63 17.17
C SER A 512 20.71 -3.61 18.46
N ASN A 513 19.38 -3.59 18.32
CA ASN A 513 18.40 -3.65 19.39
C ASN A 513 17.05 -4.12 18.82
N PHE A 514 16.33 -4.96 19.57
CA PHE A 514 14.98 -5.40 19.19
C PHE A 514 13.86 -4.50 19.71
N SER A 515 14.15 -3.45 20.48
CA SER A 515 13.12 -2.52 20.93
C SER A 515 12.43 -1.85 19.74
N VAL A 516 11.10 -1.83 19.77
CA VAL A 516 10.25 -1.11 18.81
C VAL A 516 10.35 0.40 19.02
N GLY A 517 10.63 0.84 20.26
CA GLY A 517 10.72 2.26 20.60
C GLY A 517 12.01 2.92 20.09
N VAL A 518 13.09 2.17 19.94
CA VAL A 518 14.38 2.71 19.47
C VAL A 518 14.30 3.26 18.03
N PRO A 519 13.76 2.52 17.04
CA PRO A 519 13.52 3.08 15.71
C PRO A 519 12.69 4.37 15.72
N LEU A 520 11.63 4.43 16.54
CA LEU A 520 10.84 5.65 16.69
C LEU A 520 11.69 6.80 17.25
N VAL A 521 12.52 6.56 18.26
CA VAL A 521 13.47 7.59 18.74
C VAL A 521 14.40 8.03 17.62
N CYS A 522 14.94 7.12 16.82
CA CYS A 522 15.77 7.48 15.67
C CYS A 522 15.04 8.38 14.67
N ASP A 523 13.75 8.15 14.43
CA ASP A 523 12.94 9.00 13.54
C ASP A 523 12.61 10.35 14.17
N LEU A 524 12.26 10.38 15.46
CA LEU A 524 11.98 11.60 16.20
C LEU A 524 13.21 12.50 16.29
N VAL A 525 14.40 11.94 16.57
CA VAL A 525 15.63 12.72 16.68
C VAL A 525 16.09 13.25 15.31
N LYS A 526 15.85 12.51 14.22
CA LYS A 526 16.08 13.01 12.86
C LYS A 526 15.17 14.19 12.55
N ALA A 527 13.88 14.06 12.87
CA ALA A 527 12.91 15.11 12.64
C ALA A 527 13.23 16.37 13.47
N ALA A 528 13.56 16.20 14.75
CA ALA A 528 13.97 17.29 15.62
C ALA A 528 15.25 17.97 15.11
N ALA A 529 16.31 17.20 14.84
CA ALA A 529 17.58 17.72 14.32
C ALA A 529 17.40 18.52 13.02
N PHE A 530 16.57 18.02 12.10
CA PHE A 530 16.31 18.69 10.83
C PHE A 530 15.49 19.99 10.98
N LYS A 531 14.62 20.09 11.99
CA LYS A 531 13.72 21.23 12.18
C LYS A 531 14.29 22.34 13.07
N LEU A 532 15.21 22.01 13.97
CA LEU A 532 15.82 22.98 14.87
C LEU A 532 16.78 23.92 14.12
N PRO A 533 16.87 25.20 14.53
CA PRO A 533 17.74 26.16 13.87
C PRO A 533 19.21 25.84 14.13
N ALA A 534 20.08 26.29 13.22
CA ALA A 534 21.52 26.04 13.29
C ALA A 534 22.22 26.81 14.42
N GLU A 535 21.76 28.01 14.74
CA GLU A 535 22.42 28.90 15.70
C GLU A 535 21.91 28.66 17.12
N GLY A 536 22.84 28.45 18.06
CA GLY A 536 22.55 28.32 19.49
C GLY A 536 22.13 26.93 19.96
N TRP A 537 21.88 25.97 19.06
CA TRP A 537 21.46 24.61 19.41
C TRP A 537 22.58 23.58 19.29
N ASN A 538 22.71 22.71 20.29
CA ASN A 538 23.59 21.53 20.23
C ASN A 538 22.83 20.25 20.61
N VAL A 539 23.39 19.11 20.20
CA VAL A 539 22.84 17.78 20.50
C VAL A 539 23.83 16.92 21.28
N GLU A 540 23.32 16.20 22.27
CA GLU A 540 24.08 15.22 23.06
C GLU A 540 23.25 13.95 23.28
N VAL A 541 23.91 12.80 23.36
CA VAL A 541 23.29 11.52 23.69
C VAL A 541 23.79 11.02 25.04
N SER A 542 22.88 10.55 25.89
CA SER A 542 23.24 9.85 27.14
C SER A 542 22.57 8.49 27.18
N GLU A 543 23.31 7.47 27.63
CA GLU A 543 22.79 6.13 27.84
C GLU A 543 23.07 5.59 29.24
N ILE A 544 22.14 4.76 29.74
CA ILE A 544 22.29 4.02 31.00
C ILE A 544 21.99 2.54 30.73
N HIS A 545 22.88 1.66 31.18
CA HIS A 545 22.72 0.21 31.11
C HIS A 545 23.25 -0.46 32.37
N HIS A 546 22.95 -1.74 32.54
CA HIS A 546 23.46 -2.54 33.66
C HIS A 546 24.99 -2.67 33.63
N THR A 547 25.57 -2.97 34.79
CA THR A 547 27.04 -3.09 34.99
C THR A 547 27.71 -4.12 34.09
N LYS A 548 27.00 -5.19 33.69
CA LYS A 548 27.52 -6.27 32.83
C LYS A 548 27.51 -5.97 31.32
N LYS A 549 27.21 -4.75 30.88
CA LYS A 549 27.15 -4.42 29.44
C LYS A 549 28.54 -4.03 28.93
N LEU A 550 29.01 -4.75 27.91
CA LEU A 550 30.42 -4.71 27.46
C LEU A 550 30.73 -3.53 26.54
N ASP A 551 29.79 -3.15 25.67
CA ASP A 551 29.95 -2.07 24.70
C ASP A 551 29.63 -0.72 25.33
N ALA A 552 30.49 0.29 25.12
CA ALA A 552 30.27 1.70 25.48
C ALA A 552 30.88 2.62 24.39
N PRO A 553 30.09 3.50 23.72
CA PRO A 553 28.63 3.57 23.75
C PRO A 553 27.99 2.29 23.21
N SER A 554 26.76 1.99 23.64
CA SER A 554 26.05 0.80 23.18
C SER A 554 25.77 0.84 21.68
N GLY A 555 25.55 -0.34 21.08
CA GLY A 555 25.09 -0.44 19.69
C GLY A 555 23.86 0.43 19.40
N THR A 556 22.93 0.55 20.36
CA THR A 556 21.75 1.42 20.25
C THR A 556 22.10 2.89 20.22
N ALA A 557 22.97 3.36 21.13
CA ALA A 557 23.42 4.75 21.14
C ALA A 557 24.17 5.10 19.84
N LYS A 558 25.02 4.18 19.34
CA LYS A 558 25.66 4.32 18.03
C LYS A 558 24.66 4.45 16.88
N THR A 559 23.57 3.66 16.90
CA THR A 559 22.48 3.77 15.92
C THR A 559 21.77 5.13 15.97
N ILE A 560 21.52 5.67 17.17
CA ILE A 560 20.92 6.99 17.38
C ILE A 560 21.86 8.11 16.88
N VAL A 561 23.13 8.06 17.25
CA VAL A 561 24.15 9.02 16.78
C VAL A 561 24.27 8.98 15.26
N LYS A 562 24.37 7.79 14.66
CA LYS A 562 24.40 7.64 13.20
C LYS A 562 23.16 8.26 12.54
N SER A 563 21.99 8.10 13.16
CA SER A 563 20.74 8.68 12.69
C SER A 563 20.76 10.21 12.72
N LEU A 564 21.29 10.81 13.78
CA LEU A 564 21.47 12.26 13.91
C LEU A 564 22.45 12.79 12.85
N VAL A 565 23.64 12.21 12.78
CA VAL A 565 24.71 12.66 11.86
C VAL A 565 24.28 12.56 10.40
N ALA A 566 23.53 11.50 10.05
CA ALA A 566 23.02 11.31 8.69
C ALA A 566 22.04 12.41 8.21
N THR A 567 21.50 13.23 9.13
CA THR A 567 20.66 14.39 8.74
C THR A 567 21.47 15.53 8.15
N GLY A 568 22.78 15.61 8.44
CA GLY A 568 23.60 16.79 8.13
C GLY A 568 23.15 18.06 8.86
N ALA A 569 22.28 17.96 9.87
CA ALA A 569 21.79 19.12 10.60
C ALA A 569 22.91 19.84 11.34
N ALA A 570 22.91 21.17 11.29
CA ALA A 570 23.95 22.01 11.88
C ALA A 570 24.12 21.80 13.39
N CYS A 571 23.04 21.47 14.11
CA CYS A 571 23.08 21.17 15.55
C CYS A 571 23.94 19.94 15.90
N THR A 572 24.31 19.10 14.92
CA THR A 572 25.21 17.94 15.10
C THR A 572 26.70 18.31 15.07
N GLY A 573 27.02 19.59 14.84
CA GLY A 573 28.39 20.12 14.82
C GLY A 573 29.13 19.89 13.49
N ALA A 574 30.25 20.60 13.28
CA ALA A 574 31.02 20.58 12.04
C ALA A 574 31.81 19.27 11.79
N THR A 575 32.07 18.48 12.84
CA THR A 575 32.82 17.22 12.76
C THR A 575 31.95 15.99 12.51
N GLY A 576 30.62 16.14 12.55
CA GLY A 576 29.68 15.02 12.45
C GLY A 576 29.79 14.02 13.61
N SER A 577 30.33 14.43 14.77
CA SER A 577 30.44 13.60 15.97
C SER A 577 29.55 14.14 17.08
N VAL A 578 28.51 13.38 17.45
CA VAL A 578 27.62 13.75 18.56
C VAL A 578 28.21 13.25 19.88
N PRO A 579 28.46 14.13 20.88
CA PRO A 579 28.90 13.72 22.22
C PRO A 579 27.99 12.65 22.80
N THR A 580 28.57 11.58 23.34
CA THR A 580 27.81 10.46 23.91
C THR A 580 28.33 10.06 25.27
N GLN A 581 27.52 10.24 26.31
CA GLN A 581 27.81 9.80 27.66
C GLN A 581 27.25 8.39 27.91
N SER A 582 28.02 7.52 28.56
CA SER A 582 27.62 6.14 28.87
C SER A 582 27.77 5.83 30.35
N LEU A 583 26.66 5.50 31.01
CA LEU A 583 26.59 5.13 32.42
C LEU A 583 26.29 3.63 32.58
N ARG A 584 26.90 2.99 33.59
CA ARG A 584 26.72 1.57 33.91
C ARG A 584 26.21 1.42 35.35
N LEU A 585 24.90 1.36 35.52
CA LEU A 585 24.22 1.45 36.82
C LEU A 585 23.39 0.19 37.10
N GLY A 586 23.64 -0.45 38.24
CA GLY A 586 22.83 -1.55 38.77
C GLY A 586 22.44 -2.60 37.72
N ASP A 587 21.14 -2.89 37.67
CA ASP A 587 20.47 -3.83 36.78
C ASP A 587 19.71 -3.15 35.62
N GLU A 588 19.92 -1.85 35.41
CA GLU A 588 19.27 -1.04 34.38
C GLU A 588 19.27 -1.73 33.01
N ILE A 589 18.09 -1.85 32.42
CA ILE A 589 17.91 -2.66 31.21
C ILE A 589 18.44 -1.94 29.98
N GLY A 590 18.16 -0.64 29.90
CA GLY A 590 18.59 0.21 28.81
C GLY A 590 17.76 1.49 28.75
N GLN A 591 18.44 2.62 28.91
CA GLN A 591 17.90 3.96 28.75
C GLN A 591 18.74 4.72 27.74
N HIS A 592 18.10 5.47 26.86
CA HIS A 592 18.73 6.31 25.85
C HIS A 592 18.00 7.65 25.82
N THR A 593 18.70 8.73 26.07
CA THR A 593 18.15 10.09 26.03
C THR A 593 18.95 10.92 25.05
N VAL A 594 18.25 11.60 24.14
CA VAL A 594 18.84 12.60 23.24
C VAL A 594 18.39 13.96 23.71
N TYR A 595 19.35 14.82 23.98
CA TYR A 595 19.15 16.20 24.39
C TYR A 595 19.39 17.10 23.20
N PHE A 596 18.42 17.94 22.86
CA PHE A 596 18.63 19.12 22.03
C PHE A 596 18.52 20.32 22.95
N ALA A 597 19.60 21.08 23.13
CA ALA A 597 19.62 22.22 24.03
C ALA A 597 19.88 23.51 23.26
N GLY A 598 19.07 24.52 23.55
CA GLY A 598 19.23 25.89 23.06
C GLY A 598 19.23 26.89 24.22
N PRO A 599 19.42 28.19 23.97
CA PRO A 599 19.40 29.20 25.03
C PRO A 599 18.02 29.27 25.71
N GLY A 600 17.96 28.89 26.99
CA GLY A 600 16.74 28.97 27.80
C GLY A 600 15.76 27.80 27.65
N GLU A 601 16.06 26.81 26.81
CA GLU A 601 15.18 25.65 26.60
C GLU A 601 15.95 24.37 26.24
N ARG A 602 15.29 23.22 26.44
CA ARG A 602 15.83 21.90 26.09
C ARG A 602 14.70 20.95 25.73
N ILE A 603 14.92 20.17 24.68
CA ILE A 603 14.06 19.06 24.27
C ILE A 603 14.76 17.76 24.62
N GLU A 604 14.03 16.85 25.26
CA GLU A 604 14.52 15.52 25.63
C GLU A 604 13.70 14.44 24.94
N ILE A 605 14.36 13.62 24.14
CA ILE A 605 13.76 12.43 23.53
C ILE A 605 14.33 11.21 24.24
N LYS A 606 13.52 10.61 25.10
CA LYS A 606 13.93 9.50 25.98
C LYS A 606 13.21 8.20 25.61
N HIS A 607 14.00 7.14 25.45
CA HIS A 607 13.52 5.76 25.46
C HIS A 607 14.06 5.03 26.69
N GLN A 608 13.18 4.31 27.39
CA GLN A 608 13.54 3.48 28.54
C GLN A 608 12.86 2.12 28.42
N ALA A 609 13.66 1.06 28.40
CA ALA A 609 13.15 -0.30 28.50
C ALA A 609 12.90 -0.61 29.98
N THR A 610 11.63 -0.72 30.38
CA THR A 610 11.25 -1.01 31.77
C THR A 610 11.28 -2.50 32.11
N ARG A 611 11.31 -3.37 31.09
CA ARG A 611 11.35 -4.82 31.22
C ARG A 611 12.06 -5.46 30.02
N ARG A 612 12.67 -6.65 30.19
CA ARG A 612 13.53 -7.26 29.15
C ARG A 612 12.75 -7.96 28.04
N GLU A 613 11.50 -8.34 28.31
CA GLU A 613 10.60 -9.06 27.40
C GLU A 613 10.26 -8.23 26.16
N VAL A 614 10.35 -6.90 26.22
CA VAL A 614 10.15 -6.03 25.06
C VAL A 614 11.09 -6.36 23.89
N PHE A 615 12.30 -6.84 24.19
CA PHE A 615 13.26 -7.26 23.17
C PHE A 615 12.91 -8.63 22.58
N ALA A 616 12.31 -9.53 23.37
CA ALA A 616 11.83 -10.82 22.87
C ALA A 616 10.68 -10.62 21.89
N ILE A 617 9.68 -9.82 22.26
CA ILE A 617 8.56 -9.43 21.38
C ILE A 617 9.09 -8.82 20.07
N GLY A 618 10.07 -7.92 20.16
CA GLY A 618 10.69 -7.29 19.00
C GLY A 618 11.48 -8.25 18.10
N ALA A 619 12.12 -9.27 18.67
CA ALA A 619 12.81 -10.31 17.92
C ALA A 619 11.82 -11.18 17.12
N VAL A 620 10.69 -11.55 17.73
CA VAL A 620 9.60 -12.28 17.05
C VAL A 620 9.00 -11.43 15.92
N ARG A 621 8.81 -10.12 16.12
CA ARG A 621 8.36 -9.21 15.06
C ARG A 621 9.37 -9.14 13.90
N SER A 622 10.66 -9.06 14.21
CA SER A 622 11.73 -9.04 13.20
C SER A 622 11.76 -10.35 12.39
N ALA A 623 11.49 -11.49 13.03
CA ALA A 623 11.39 -12.78 12.37
C ALA A 623 10.27 -12.82 11.32
N LYS A 624 9.10 -12.25 11.63
CA LYS A 624 7.98 -12.12 10.67
C LYS A 624 8.29 -11.26 9.47
N GLN A 625 9.06 -10.19 9.68
CA GLN A 625 9.45 -9.30 8.59
C GLN A 625 10.47 -9.99 7.67
N ALA A 626 11.44 -10.71 8.25
CA ALA A 626 12.55 -11.31 7.53
C ALA A 626 12.10 -12.23 6.38
N THR A 627 11.06 -13.03 6.56
CA THR A 627 10.60 -13.99 5.54
C THR A 627 9.95 -13.35 4.31
N ASN A 628 9.60 -12.06 4.38
CA ASN A 628 9.04 -11.30 3.25
C ASN A 628 10.12 -10.53 2.48
N LEU A 629 11.38 -10.59 2.91
CA LEU A 629 12.49 -9.87 2.30
C LEU A 629 13.20 -10.74 1.25
N ALA A 630 13.73 -10.10 0.21
CA ALA A 630 14.63 -10.75 -0.73
C ALA A 630 15.99 -11.05 -0.08
N ALA A 631 16.76 -11.95 -0.69
CA ALA A 631 18.13 -12.23 -0.29
C ALA A 631 18.96 -10.94 -0.26
N GLY A 632 19.73 -10.75 0.81
CA GLY A 632 20.50 -9.54 1.07
C GLY A 632 20.58 -9.19 2.55
N ILE A 633 21.37 -8.16 2.87
CA ILE A 633 21.52 -7.63 4.23
C ILE A 633 20.54 -6.48 4.44
N HIS A 634 19.77 -6.55 5.51
CA HIS A 634 18.75 -5.57 5.91
C HIS A 634 19.03 -5.08 7.34
N TYR A 635 18.76 -3.81 7.63
CA TYR A 635 19.05 -3.15 8.93
C TYR A 635 17.78 -2.75 9.68
#